data_AF-A0A964KXI8-F1
#
_entry.id   AF-A0A964KXI8-F1
#
_cell.length_a   1.000
_cell.length_b   1.000
_cell.length_c   1.000
_cell.angle_alpha   90.00
_cell.angle_beta   90.00
_cell.angle_gamma   90.00
#
_symmetry.space_group_name_H-M   'P 1'
#
loop_
_entity.id
_entity.type
_entity.pdbx_description
1 polymer ?
#
loop_
_entity_poly.entity_id
_entity_poly.type
_entity_poly.pdbx_seq_one_letter_code
_entity_poly.pdbx_strand_id
1 'polypeptide(L)' 'MIYRVVFTKFLDVPKNIATETVTTSEEDAINIAKSKLITLNADTALVLRLEGGESKVIHRFEPIKK' A
#
# COMPACT_ATOMS: atom_id res chain seq x y z
N MET A 1 -13.96 -1.74 9.36
CA MET A 1 -13.37 -0.82 8.35
C MET A 1 -12.42 -1.66 7.50
N ILE A 2 -12.37 -1.45 6.18
CA ILE A 2 -11.50 -2.23 5.29
C ILE A 2 -10.43 -1.29 4.72
N TYR A 3 -9.18 -1.72 4.79
CA TYR A 3 -8.05 -1.06 4.16
C TYR A 3 -7.51 -1.91 3.02
N ARG A 4 -7.04 -1.27 1.97
CA ARG A 4 -6.33 -1.93 0.87
C ARG A 4 -4.97 -1.30 0.74
N VAL A 5 -3.93 -2.11 0.81
CA VAL A 5 -2.55 -1.69 0.58
C VAL A 5 -2.17 -2.07 -0.84
N VAL A 6 -1.67 -1.12 -1.62
CA VAL A 6 -1.25 -1.31 -3.01
C VAL A 6 0.22 -0.97 -3.13
N PHE A 7 1.00 -1.89 -3.72
CA PHE A 7 2.43 -1.72 -3.94
C PHE A 7 2.69 -1.53 -5.42
N THR A 8 3.47 -0.49 -5.77
CA THR A 8 3.73 -0.13 -7.15
C THR A 8 5.21 -0.01 -7.48
N LYS A 9 5.56 -0.34 -8.72
CA LYS A 9 6.86 -0.04 -9.33
C LYS A 9 6.67 0.86 -10.54
N PHE A 10 7.49 1.91 -10.67
CA PHE A 10 7.35 2.93 -11.72
C PHE A 10 7.75 2.42 -13.11
N LEU A 11 8.69 1.47 -13.16
CA LEU A 11 9.26 0.96 -14.41
C LEU A 11 8.64 -0.36 -14.90
N ASP A 12 7.83 -1.02 -14.08
CA ASP A 12 7.11 -2.24 -14.48
C ASP A 12 5.70 -1.90 -15.00
N VAL A 13 5.33 -2.48 -16.15
CA VAL A 13 3.95 -2.47 -16.67
C VAL A 13 3.39 -3.88 -16.43
N PRO A 14 2.36 -4.12 -15.61
CA PRO A 14 1.52 -3.17 -14.86
C PRO A 14 2.20 -2.58 -13.61
N LYS A 15 1.90 -1.30 -13.34
CA LYS A 15 2.49 -0.51 -12.25
C LYS A 15 2.24 -1.09 -10.86
N ASN A 16 1.17 -1.89 -10.69
CA ASN A 16 0.81 -2.51 -9.42
C ASN A 16 1.39 -3.93 -9.35
N ILE A 17 2.32 -4.15 -8.44
CA ILE A 17 3.01 -5.44 -8.30
C ILE A 17 2.41 -6.31 -7.20
N ALA A 18 1.69 -5.73 -6.24
CA ALA A 18 0.97 -6.47 -5.21
C ALA A 18 -0.15 -5.63 -4.60
N THR A 19 -1.17 -6.32 -4.08
CA THR A 19 -2.25 -5.71 -3.30
C THR A 19 -2.61 -6.60 -2.12
N GLU A 20 -2.93 -6.00 -0.97
CA GLU A 20 -3.33 -6.71 0.23
C GLU A 20 -4.52 -6.03 0.88
N THR A 21 -5.47 -6.82 1.37
CA THR A 21 -6.66 -6.31 2.06
C THR A 21 -6.50 -6.55 3.55
N VAL A 22 -6.65 -5.50 4.36
CA VAL A 22 -6.49 -5.50 5.80
C VAL A 22 -7.81 -5.09 6.43
N THR A 23 -8.40 -5.97 7.25
CA THR A 23 -9.73 -5.76 7.86
C THR A 23 -9.67 -5.46 9.35
N THR A 24 -8.47 -5.39 9.93
CA THR A 24 -8.24 -5.22 11.37
C THR A 24 -8.21 -3.73 11.76
N SER A 25 -7.13 -3.03 11.45
CA SER A 25 -6.89 -1.64 11.85
C SER A 25 -6.11 -0.84 10.80
N GLU A 26 -6.13 0.49 10.92
CA GLU A 26 -5.31 1.37 10.08
C GLU A 26 -3.81 1.18 10.35
N GLU A 27 -3.45 1.01 11.62
CA GLU A 27 -2.06 0.83 12.06
C GLU A 27 -1.45 -0.46 11.46
N ASP A 28 -2.22 -1.55 11.45
CA ASP A 28 -1.79 -2.79 10.79
C ASP A 28 -1.55 -2.59 9.29
N ALA A 29 -2.45 -1.85 8.62
CA ALA A 29 -2.31 -1.55 7.20
C ALA A 29 -1.05 -0.70 6.91
N ILE A 30 -0.73 0.26 7.79
CA ILE A 30 0.50 1.06 7.73
C ILE A 30 1.74 0.17 7.94
N ASN A 31 1.73 -0.70 8.94
CA ASN A 31 2.85 -1.59 9.25
C ASN A 31 3.12 -2.57 8.10
N ILE A 32 2.06 -3.14 7.51
CA ILE A 32 2.14 -3.97 6.32
C ILE A 32 2.71 -3.18 5.14
N ALA A 33 2.21 -1.96 4.90
CA ALA A 33 2.69 -1.11 3.82
C ALA A 33 4.20 -0.82 3.95
N LYS A 34 4.68 -0.45 5.15
CA LYS A 34 6.10 -0.19 5.38
C LYS A 34 6.96 -1.44 5.24
N SER A 35 6.55 -2.55 5.83
CA SER A 35 7.29 -3.81 5.80
C SER A 35 7.40 -4.35 4.38
N LYS A 36 6.28 -4.46 3.66
CA LYS A 36 6.25 -5.03 2.32
C LYS A 36 6.77 -4.10 1.23
N LEU A 37 6.79 -2.78 1.45
CA LEU A 37 7.49 -1.83 0.58
C LEU A 37 8.96 -2.23 0.41
N ILE A 38 9.61 -2.62 1.51
CA ILE A 38 11.02 -3.05 1.53
C ILE A 38 11.15 -4.47 0.95
N THR A 39 10.35 -5.43 1.42
CA THR A 39 10.51 -6.83 1.00
C THR A 39 10.19 -7.06 -0.47
N LEU A 40 9.23 -6.32 -1.02
CA LEU A 40 8.87 -6.37 -2.45
C LEU A 40 9.74 -5.48 -3.32
N ASN A 41 10.68 -4.73 -2.72
CA ASN A 41 11.46 -3.70 -3.39
C ASN A 41 10.56 -2.78 -4.25
N ALA A 42 9.42 -2.38 -3.69
CA ALA A 42 8.45 -1.53 -4.40
C ALA A 42 8.92 -0.06 -4.36
N ASP A 43 8.53 0.73 -5.35
CA ASP A 43 8.85 2.15 -5.36
C ASP A 43 7.86 2.97 -4.51
N THR A 44 6.63 2.47 -4.37
CA THR A 44 5.61 3.14 -3.54
C THR A 44 4.67 2.11 -2.92
N ALA A 45 4.23 2.37 -1.70
CA ALA A 45 3.11 1.69 -1.06
C ALA A 45 2.01 2.69 -0.72
N LEU A 46 0.78 2.40 -1.12
CA LEU A 46 -0.41 3.21 -0.88
C LEU A 46 -1.33 2.47 0.08
N VAL A 47 -1.80 3.15 1.13
CA VAL A 47 -2.88 2.65 1.99
C VAL A 47 -4.16 3.36 1.59
N LEU A 48 -5.15 2.58 1.16
CA LEU A 48 -6.48 3.04 0.80
C LEU A 48 -7.47 2.61 1.87
N ARG A 49 -8.37 3.50 2.25
CA ARG A 49 -9.56 3.19 3.05
C ARG A 49 -10.74 2.94 2.13
N LEU A 50 -11.44 1.82 2.34
CA LEU A 50 -12.63 1.43 1.60
C LEU A 50 -13.86 1.71 2.47
N GLU A 51 -14.69 2.65 2.03
CA GLU A 51 -15.88 3.11 2.76
C GLU A 51 -16.99 3.43 1.75
N GLY A 52 -18.18 2.85 1.94
CA GLY A 52 -19.35 3.15 1.08
C GLY A 52 -19.18 2.80 -0.41
N GLY A 53 -18.27 1.89 -0.77
CA GLY A 53 -17.95 1.56 -2.17
C GLY A 53 -16.89 2.47 -2.80
N GLU A 54 -16.45 3.50 -2.10
CA GLU A 54 -15.35 4.37 -2.53
C GLU A 54 -14.01 3.92 -1.97
N SER A 55 -12.93 4.25 -2.69
CA SER A 55 -11.55 4.01 -2.28
C SER A 55 -10.82 5.33 -2.10
N LYS A 56 -10.41 5.67 -0.89
CA LYS A 56 -9.66 6.90 -0.59
C LYS A 56 -8.25 6.58 -0.16
N VAL A 57 -7.25 7.13 -0.83
CA VAL A 57 -5.85 7.05 -0.36
C VAL A 57 -5.71 7.87 0.92
N ILE A 58 -5.25 7.24 1.99
CA ILE A 58 -5.04 7.88 3.30
C ILE A 58 -3.55 8.00 3.66
N HIS A 59 -2.71 7.08 3.19
CA HIS A 59 -1.25 7.14 3.37
C HIS A 59 -0.50 6.74 2.10
N ARG A 60 0.68 7.31 1.92
CA ARG A 60 1.64 6.96 0.86
C ARG A 60 3.04 6.86 1.46
N PHE A 61 3.76 5.79 1.13
CA PHE A 61 5.13 5.55 1.56
C PHE A 61 6.05 5.32 0.36
N GLU A 62 7.28 5.79 0.47
CA GLU A 62 8.35 5.63 -0.53
C GLU A 62 9.64 5.19 0.18
N PRO A 63 10.47 4.33 -0.44
CA PRO A 63 11.72 3.91 0.16
C PRO A 63 12.72 5.08 0.15
N ILE A 64 13.40 5.30 1.27
CA ILE A 64 14.46 6.30 1.36
C ILE A 64 15.71 5.71 0.67
N LYS A 65 16.06 6.23 -0.51
CA LYS A 65 17.32 5.92 -1.19
C LYS A 65 18.42 6.80 -0.57
N LYS A 66 19.38 6.18 0.12
CA LYS A 66 20.61 6.86 0.59
C LYS A 66 21.62 6.98 -0.54
#